data_AF-X1FZN5-F1
#
_entry.id   AF-X1FZN5-F1
#
_cell.length_a   1.000
_cell.length_b   1.000
_cell.length_c   1.000
_cell.angle_alpha   90.00
_cell.angle_beta   90.00
_cell.angle_gamma   90.00
#
_symmetry.space_group_name_H-M   'P 1'
#
loop_
_entity.id
_entity.type
_entity.pdbx_description
1 polymer ?
#
loop_
_entity_poly.entity_id
_entity_poly.type
_entity_poly.pdbx_seq_one_letter_code
_entity_poly.pdbx_strand_id
1 'polypeptide(L)'
;GYFVNLETSQPSVRIIQKLFHLYVKLTVKQLGFLLSGSKSAYGYLSYTIPRFFPPEEFSSILREAGFGRITHRSLFLGVSAIHTAIK
;
A
#
# COMPACT_ATOMS: atom_id res chain seq x y z
N GLY A 1 16.85 8.04 -15.33
CA GLY A 1 16.84 6.88 -14.42
C GLY A 1 15.51 6.16 -14.46
N TYR A 2 15.49 4.88 -14.12
CA TYR A 2 14.26 4.08 -14.02
C TYR A 2 13.87 3.93 -12.53
N PHE A 3 12.63 4.24 -12.19
CA PHE A 3 12.07 4.07 -10.86
C PHE A 3 11.11 2.89 -10.87
N VAL A 4 11.25 2.01 -9.87
CA VAL A 4 10.35 0.87 -9.65
C VAL A 4 10.00 0.83 -8.17
N ASN A 5 8.71 0.76 -7.87
CA ASN A 5 8.20 0.63 -6.50
C ASN A 5 7.20 -0.51 -6.43
N LEU A 6 7.34 -1.37 -5.42
CA LEU A 6 6.34 -2.37 -5.06
C LEU A 6 5.91 -2.06 -3.62
N GLU A 7 4.66 -1.65 -3.45
CA GLU A 7 4.13 -1.24 -2.16
C GLU A 7 2.66 -1.67 -2.00
N THR A 8 2.20 -1.68 -0.75
CA THR A 8 0.78 -1.75 -0.41
C THR A 8 -0.02 -0.67 -1.13
N SER A 9 -1.27 -0.98 -1.42
CA SER A 9 -2.18 -0.08 -2.10
C SER A 9 -3.62 -0.32 -1.65
N GLN A 10 -4.57 0.28 -2.36
CA GLN A 10 -5.98 0.22 -2.01
C GLN A 10 -6.79 -0.53 -3.08
N PRO A 11 -7.49 -1.61 -2.70
CA PRO A 11 -8.46 -2.26 -3.58
C PRO A 11 -9.50 -1.25 -4.09
N SER A 12 -9.73 -1.23 -5.40
CA SER A 12 -10.72 -0.33 -6.02
C SER A 12 -12.15 -0.71 -5.67
N VAL A 13 -12.41 -2.00 -5.44
CA VAL A 13 -13.71 -2.52 -5.03
C VAL A 13 -13.91 -2.28 -3.54
N ARG A 14 -14.86 -1.40 -3.18
CA ARG A 14 -15.13 -0.97 -1.80
C ARG A 14 -15.34 -2.10 -0.78
N ILE A 15 -16.01 -3.20 -1.17
CA ILE A 15 -16.22 -4.32 -0.26
C ILE A 15 -14.90 -5.05 0.04
N ILE A 16 -14.05 -5.23 -0.97
CA ILE A 16 -12.72 -5.84 -0.83
C ILE A 16 -11.83 -4.93 0.01
N GLN A 17 -11.87 -3.62 -0.23
CA GLN A 17 -11.13 -2.64 0.57
C GLN A 17 -11.49 -2.71 2.06
N LYS A 18 -12.78 -2.74 2.39
CA LYS A 18 -13.23 -2.87 3.78
C LYS A 18 -12.78 -4.17 4.43
N LEU A 19 -12.89 -5.30 3.72
CA LEU A 19 -12.43 -6.59 4.21
C LEU A 19 -10.91 -6.61 4.41
N PHE A 20 -10.16 -6.01 3.49
CA PHE A 20 -8.71 -5.85 3.60
C PHE A 20 -8.32 -5.00 4.81
N HIS A 21 -8.97 -3.84 5.01
CA HIS A 21 -8.71 -3.00 6.18
C HIS A 21 -9.04 -3.70 7.50
N LEU A 22 -10.12 -4.48 7.52
CA LEU A 22 -10.48 -5.29 8.69
C LEU A 22 -9.43 -6.38 8.95
N TYR A 23 -8.98 -7.09 7.91
CA TYR A 23 -7.91 -8.07 8.00
C TYR A 23 -6.63 -7.48 8.56
N VAL A 24 -6.20 -6.31 8.07
CA VAL A 24 -5.00 -5.61 8.57
C VAL A 24 -5.18 -5.23 10.04
N LYS A 25 -6.32 -4.64 10.41
CA LYS A 25 -6.60 -4.20 11.78
C LYS A 25 -6.60 -5.35 12.78
N LEU A 26 -7.20 -6.49 12.42
CA LEU A 26 -7.33 -7.64 13.31
C LEU A 26 -6.07 -8.50 13.32
N THR A 27 -5.52 -8.81 12.15
CA THR A 27 -4.42 -9.77 12.03
C THR A 27 -3.08 -9.11 12.27
N VAL A 28 -2.71 -8.09 11.48
CA VAL A 28 -1.35 -7.49 11.53
C VAL A 28 -1.05 -6.91 12.91
N LYS A 29 -2.03 -6.24 13.53
CA LYS A 29 -1.87 -5.69 14.87
C LYS A 29 -1.71 -6.76 15.96
N GLN A 30 -2.50 -7.84 15.90
CA GLN A 30 -2.47 -8.89 16.92
C GLN A 30 -1.27 -9.83 16.75
N LEU A 31 -0.97 -10.25 15.52
CA LEU A 31 0.19 -11.10 15.22
C LEU A 31 1.49 -10.41 15.58
N GLY A 32 1.58 -9.10 15.34
CA GLY A 32 2.73 -8.31 15.71
C GLY A 32 3.04 -8.30 17.20
N PHE A 33 1.98 -8.16 18.00
CA PHE A 33 2.08 -8.25 19.46
C PHE A 33 2.52 -9.65 19.90
N LEU A 34 1.96 -10.70 19.29
CA LEU A 34 2.22 -12.09 19.69
C LEU A 34 3.63 -12.57 19.31
N LEU A 35 4.13 -12.20 18.13
CA LEU A 35 5.38 -12.74 17.57
C LEU A 35 6.63 -11.96 17.97
N SER A 36 6.53 -10.63 18.06
CA SER A 36 7.73 -9.79 18.20
C SER A 36 7.88 -9.16 19.59
N GLY A 37 6.83 -9.19 20.42
CA GLY A 37 6.73 -8.37 21.63
C GLY A 37 6.70 -6.85 21.38
N SER A 38 6.96 -6.40 20.14
CA SER A 38 7.00 -4.99 19.74
C SER A 38 5.64 -4.52 19.23
N LYS A 39 4.83 -4.03 20.16
CA LYS A 39 3.50 -3.46 19.87
C LYS A 39 3.57 -2.22 18.97
N SER A 40 4.66 -1.46 19.03
CA SER A 40 4.81 -0.18 18.31
C SER A 40 5.01 -0.37 16.81
N ALA A 41 5.89 -1.29 16.38
CA ALA A 41 6.23 -1.49 14.96
C ALA A 41 5.03 -2.01 14.15
N TYR A 42 4.31 -3.01 14.68
CA TYR A 42 3.12 -3.53 14.02
C TYR A 42 1.90 -2.63 14.20
N GLY A 43 1.87 -1.84 15.28
CA GLY A 43 0.93 -0.73 15.41
C GLY A 43 1.10 0.26 14.27
N TYR A 44 2.34 0.67 13.98
CA TYR A 44 2.68 1.54 12.85
C TYR A 44 2.26 0.92 11.52
N LEU A 45 2.62 -0.35 11.26
CA LEU A 45 2.25 -1.03 10.02
C LEU A 45 0.73 -1.13 9.83
N SER A 46 -0.01 -1.51 10.87
CA SER A 46 -1.48 -1.56 10.83
C SER A 46 -2.13 -0.19 10.61
N TYR A 47 -1.41 0.88 10.98
CA TYR A 47 -1.87 2.26 10.81
C TYR A 47 -1.56 2.78 9.40
N THR A 48 -0.39 2.47 8.85
CA THR A 48 0.07 3.01 7.56
C THR A 48 -0.50 2.26 6.36
N ILE A 49 -0.62 0.93 6.40
CA ILE A 49 -1.13 0.14 5.26
C ILE A 49 -2.49 0.64 4.75
N PRO A 50 -3.52 0.86 5.60
CA PRO A 50 -4.83 1.32 5.13
C PRO A 50 -4.84 2.80 4.67
N ARG A 51 -3.76 3.54 4.97
CA ARG A 51 -3.61 4.98 4.66
C ARG A 51 -2.69 5.24 3.49
N PHE A 52 -2.03 4.21 2.95
CA PHE A 52 -1.23 4.37 1.76
C PHE A 52 -2.13 4.65 0.55
N PHE A 53 -1.57 5.36 -0.42
CA PHE A 53 -2.29 5.86 -1.58
C PHE A 53 -2.83 4.73 -2.49
N PRO A 54 -4.02 4.91 -3.08
CA PRO A 54 -4.43 4.17 -4.26
C PRO A 54 -3.42 4.34 -5.41
N PRO A 55 -3.34 3.39 -6.36
CA PRO A 55 -2.31 3.40 -7.41
C PRO A 55 -2.30 4.69 -8.25
N GLU A 56 -3.47 5.24 -8.51
CA GLU A 56 -3.72 6.42 -9.33
C GLU A 56 -3.28 7.69 -8.61
N GLU A 57 -3.56 7.79 -7.31
CA GLU A 57 -3.12 8.92 -6.48
C GLU A 57 -1.60 8.91 -6.33
N PHE A 58 -0.99 7.73 -6.09
CA PHE A 58 0.47 7.62 -6.07
C PHE A 58 1.10 7.95 -7.43
N SER A 59 0.43 7.58 -8.54
CA SER A 59 0.88 7.96 -9.88
C SER A 59 0.84 9.49 -10.09
N SER A 60 -0.16 10.18 -9.53
CA SER A 60 -0.22 11.65 -9.55
C SER A 60 0.93 12.27 -8.74
N ILE A 61 1.22 11.73 -7.56
CA ILE A 61 2.36 12.18 -6.73
C ILE A 61 3.69 12.03 -7.48
N LEU A 62 3.90 10.89 -8.17
CA LEU A 62 5.10 10.70 -9.00
C LEU A 62 5.18 11.73 -10.13
N ARG A 63 4.04 12.08 -10.74
CA ARG A 63 3.97 13.08 -11.80
C ARG A 63 4.33 14.48 -11.29
N GLU A 64 3.79 14.87 -10.14
CA GLU A 64 4.12 16.12 -9.46
C GLU A 64 5.60 16.19 -9.07
N ALA A 65 6.20 15.05 -8.71
CA ALA A 65 7.63 14.94 -8.46
C ALA A 65 8.50 14.99 -9.74
N GLY A 66 7.91 15.16 -10.92
CA GLY A 66 8.60 15.31 -12.20
C GLY A 66 8.95 13.99 -12.89
N PHE A 67 8.37 12.87 -12.49
CA PHE A 67 8.51 11.62 -13.23
C PHE A 67 7.55 11.59 -14.44
N GLY A 68 8.01 11.00 -15.54
CA GLY A 68 7.25 10.71 -16.75
C GLY A 68 7.10 9.21 -17.01
N ARG A 69 6.32 8.86 -18.05
CA ARG A 69 6.05 7.46 -18.45
C ARG A 69 5.63 6.56 -17.27
N ILE A 70 4.77 7.11 -16.41
CA ILE A 70 4.31 6.42 -15.20
C ILE A 70 3.31 5.36 -15.59
N THR A 71 3.53 4.12 -15.14
CA THR A 71 2.56 3.03 -15.22
C THR A 71 2.44 2.36 -13.87
N HIS A 72 1.29 1.76 -13.60
CA HIS A 72 1.11 0.92 -12.42
C HIS A 72 0.35 -0.36 -12.75
N ARG A 73 0.59 -1.40 -11.97
CA ARG A 73 -0.10 -2.69 -12.05
C ARG A 73 -0.54 -3.13 -10.67
N SER A 74 -1.86 -3.23 -10.49
CA SER A 74 -2.46 -3.75 -9.26
C SER A 74 -2.28 -5.27 -9.16
N LEU A 75 -1.98 -5.74 -7.96
CA LEU A 75 -1.83 -7.15 -7.60
C LEU A 75 -2.81 -7.50 -6.48
N PHE A 76 -3.19 -8.77 -6.37
CA PHE A 76 -4.08 -9.27 -5.31
C PHE A 76 -5.32 -8.40 -5.12
N LEU A 77 -6.04 -8.14 -6.21
CA LEU A 77 -7.26 -7.32 -6.21
C LEU A 77 -7.04 -5.86 -5.74
N GLY A 78 -5.81 -5.35 -5.86
CA GLY A 78 -5.43 -3.98 -5.51
C GLY A 78 -4.88 -3.80 -4.10
N VAL A 79 -4.63 -4.89 -3.36
CA VAL A 79 -3.96 -4.84 -2.04
C VAL A 79 -2.53 -4.33 -2.15
N SER A 80 -1.88 -4.56 -3.29
CA SER A 80 -0.55 -4.00 -3.60
C SER A 80 -0.50 -3.55 -5.05
N ALA A 81 0.46 -2.71 -5.37
CA ALA A 81 0.70 -2.25 -6.73
C ALA A 81 2.19 -2.15 -7.02
N ILE A 82 2.56 -2.43 -8.27
CA ILE A 82 3.87 -2.12 -8.82
C ILE A 82 3.74 -0.82 -9.61
N HIS A 83 4.53 0.20 -9.28
CA HIS A 83 4.66 1.43 -10.06
C HIS A 83 6.00 1.47 -10.76
N THR A 84 6.00 1.90 -12.02
CA THR A 84 7.23 2.17 -12.76
C THR A 84 7.18 3.56 -13.37
N ALA A 85 8.32 4.24 -13.42
CA ALA A 85 8.43 5.59 -13.99
C ALA A 85 9.84 5.92 -14.47
N ILE A 86 9.97 6.97 -15.27
CA ILE A 86 11.25 7.46 -15.81
C ILE A 86 11.44 8.93 -15.44
N LYS A 87 12.63 9.32 -15.01
CA LYS A 87 13.02 10.71 -14.76
C LYS A 87 14.42 11.00 -15.28
#